data_AF-A0A202DZD9-F1
#
_entry.id   AF-A0A202DZD9-F1
#
_cell.length_a   1.000
_cell.length_b   1.000
_cell.length_c   1.000
_cell.angle_alpha   90.00
_cell.angle_beta   90.00
_cell.angle_gamma   90.00
#
_symmetry.space_group_name_H-M   'P 1'
#
loop_
_entity.id
_entity.type
_entity.pdbx_description
1 polymer ?
#
loop_
_entity_poly.entity_id
_entity_poly.type
_entity_poly.pdbx_seq_one_letter_code
_entity_poly.pdbx_strand_id
1 'polypeptide(L)'
;WAPASPDIVNNIHIPKAGNNSKDITIYKIEYYTQPWTRDASVDQYIVRLHKGPDTVAITLSILSTDADLSATDAITAMLTRWVQENNIGYLIQHHGINEITSYKHYTYEQAAEKLKLDDYLTDNPTLRQLVTQKLQLRNKRAILKMDIEDRIESDKAAEQRHQGECEELDRKIKTTPDKMLIKELKKKRSSIHAKLKGTPRRYQKFLTKKIEKITQLEEQIQVLEVQAEGEPKKVQRIEYLISKEYDRLNFGPKACMDAIRLLGHNIHRYLHDRFRPLYDNYRNDHRIIRELIQCPAFLKETPAEYLVALIPARLHGRTISVIEELINQLPPIQTANGKPLRLQLNTPLQGVQSAI
;
A
#
# COMPACT_ATOMS: atom_id res chain seq x y z
N TRP A 1 -18.14 -15.65 -18.33
CA TRP A 1 -17.08 -16.67 -18.36
C TRP A 1 -17.48 -17.73 -17.35
N ALA A 2 -18.27 -18.72 -17.79
CA ALA A 2 -18.65 -19.86 -16.97
C ALA A 2 -17.82 -21.04 -17.47
N PRO A 3 -17.06 -21.74 -16.60
CA PRO A 3 -16.37 -22.94 -17.04
C PRO A 3 -17.39 -24.03 -17.39
N ALA A 4 -17.08 -24.78 -18.44
CA ALA A 4 -17.83 -25.96 -18.86
C ALA A 4 -17.71 -27.03 -17.76
N SER A 5 -18.85 -27.38 -17.16
CA SER A 5 -19.03 -28.37 -16.07
C SER A 5 -18.15 -28.19 -14.83
N PRO A 6 -18.67 -27.63 -13.73
CA PRO A 6 -17.98 -27.57 -12.45
C PRO A 6 -18.24 -28.88 -11.72
N ASP A 7 -17.55 -29.95 -12.07
CA ASP A 7 -17.48 -31.08 -11.14
C ASP A 7 -16.65 -30.60 -9.96
N ILE A 8 -17.35 -30.21 -8.90
CA ILE A 8 -16.76 -29.98 -7.59
C ILE A 8 -16.07 -31.30 -7.22
N VAL A 9 -14.74 -31.29 -7.26
CA VAL A 9 -13.97 -32.51 -7.04
C VAL A 9 -13.82 -32.76 -5.55
N ASN A 10 -13.67 -31.68 -4.77
CA ASN A 10 -13.28 -31.76 -3.37
C ASN A 10 -14.03 -30.76 -2.49
N ASN A 11 -14.23 -31.14 -1.23
CA ASN A 11 -14.91 -30.35 -0.22
C ASN A 11 -14.10 -30.25 1.07
N ILE A 12 -14.08 -29.06 1.67
CA ILE A 12 -13.44 -28.78 2.95
C ILE A 12 -14.45 -28.07 3.86
N HIS A 13 -14.37 -28.33 5.16
CA HIS A 13 -15.16 -27.64 6.18
C HIS A 13 -14.22 -26.86 7.10
N ILE A 14 -14.43 -25.55 7.20
CA ILE A 14 -13.65 -24.68 8.11
C ILE A 14 -14.59 -24.18 9.21
N PRO A 15 -14.40 -24.59 10.47
CA PRO A 15 -15.16 -24.03 11.59
C PRO A 15 -14.70 -22.59 11.87
N LYS A 16 -15.65 -21.67 12.02
CA LYS A 16 -15.41 -20.29 12.45
C LYS A 16 -16.19 -20.03 13.73
N ALA A 17 -15.47 -19.75 14.81
CA ALA A 17 -16.09 -19.32 16.05
C ALA A 17 -16.61 -17.89 15.92
N GLY A 18 -17.82 -17.66 16.43
CA GLY A 18 -18.48 -16.38 16.57
C GLY A 18 -18.14 -15.75 17.92
N ASN A 19 -19.17 -15.50 18.74
CA ASN A 19 -19.00 -14.77 20.00
C ASN A 19 -18.55 -15.64 21.18
N ASN A 20 -18.66 -16.96 21.10
CA ASN A 20 -18.25 -17.91 22.15
C ASN A 20 -17.93 -19.29 21.57
N SER A 21 -17.50 -20.23 22.40
CA SER A 21 -17.09 -21.59 22.00
C SER A 21 -18.22 -22.43 21.39
N LYS A 22 -19.48 -22.13 21.70
CA LYS A 22 -20.66 -22.85 21.21
C LYS A 22 -21.26 -22.22 19.95
N ASP A 23 -20.94 -20.95 19.69
CA ASP A 23 -21.35 -20.21 18.51
C ASP A 23 -20.36 -20.52 17.37
N ILE A 24 -20.52 -21.67 16.72
CA ILE A 24 -19.66 -22.11 15.62
C ILE A 24 -20.46 -22.13 14.33
N THR A 25 -19.98 -21.38 13.33
CA THR A 25 -20.48 -21.49 11.96
C THR A 25 -19.51 -22.33 11.13
N ILE A 26 -20.00 -23.39 10.50
CA ILE A 26 -19.17 -24.23 9.63
C ILE A 26 -19.25 -23.68 8.21
N TYR A 27 -18.10 -23.24 7.69
CA TYR A 27 -18.02 -22.79 6.30
C TYR A 27 -17.77 -24.01 5.43
N LYS A 28 -18.68 -24.30 4.50
CA LYS A 28 -18.50 -25.35 3.50
C LYS A 28 -17.81 -24.75 2.29
N ILE A 29 -16.74 -25.40 1.84
CA ILE A 29 -15.91 -24.95 0.74
C ILE A 29 -15.86 -26.06 -0.29
N GLU A 30 -16.24 -25.73 -1.50
CA GLU A 30 -16.24 -26.62 -2.66
C GLU A 30 -15.19 -26.09 -3.63
N TYR A 31 -14.32 -26.93 -4.17
CA TYR A 31 -13.31 -26.45 -5.12
C TYR A 31 -12.91 -27.48 -6.17
N TYR A 32 -12.30 -26.97 -7.24
CA TYR A 32 -11.52 -27.75 -8.19
C TYR A 32 -10.23 -27.02 -8.52
N THR A 33 -9.26 -27.78 -9.02
CA THR A 33 -7.92 -27.31 -9.37
C THR A 33 -7.74 -27.31 -10.88
N GLN A 34 -7.06 -26.30 -11.40
CA GLN A 34 -6.63 -26.24 -12.79
C GLN A 34 -5.31 -25.45 -12.88
N PRO A 35 -4.49 -25.66 -13.92
CA PRO A 35 -3.36 -24.78 -14.20
C PRO A 35 -3.84 -23.35 -14.52
N TRP A 36 -3.10 -22.34 -14.08
CA TRP A 36 -3.46 -20.95 -14.39
C TRP A 36 -3.22 -20.63 -15.87
N THR A 37 -4.17 -19.96 -16.51
CA THR A 37 -4.18 -19.75 -17.97
C THR A 37 -3.01 -18.93 -18.51
N ARG A 38 -2.36 -18.11 -17.67
CA ARG A 38 -1.20 -17.31 -18.07
C ARG A 38 0.13 -18.00 -17.80
N ASP A 39 0.18 -18.88 -16.82
CA ASP A 39 1.38 -19.60 -16.41
C ASP A 39 0.98 -20.95 -15.83
N ALA A 40 1.31 -22.01 -16.57
CA ALA A 40 0.95 -23.37 -16.20
C ALA A 40 1.74 -23.90 -14.99
N SER A 41 2.78 -23.20 -14.53
CA SER A 41 3.51 -23.54 -13.30
C SER A 41 2.75 -23.13 -12.03
N VAL A 42 1.67 -22.35 -12.17
CA VAL A 42 0.87 -21.85 -11.06
C VAL A 42 -0.44 -22.63 -10.98
N ASP A 43 -0.74 -23.16 -9.80
CA ASP A 43 -2.02 -23.81 -9.54
C ASP A 43 -3.11 -22.76 -9.30
N GLN A 44 -4.25 -22.93 -9.95
CA GLN A 44 -5.45 -22.15 -9.74
C GLN A 44 -6.55 -23.01 -9.12
N TYR A 45 -7.01 -22.60 -7.93
CA TYR A 45 -8.16 -23.18 -7.26
C TYR A 45 -9.38 -22.29 -7.47
N ILE A 46 -10.42 -22.82 -8.11
CA ILE A 46 -11.72 -22.15 -8.20
C ILE A 46 -12.56 -22.64 -7.04
N VAL A 47 -12.84 -21.72 -6.12
CA VAL A 47 -13.41 -22.02 -4.81
C VAL A 47 -14.79 -21.41 -4.71
N ARG A 48 -15.77 -22.22 -4.31
CA ARG A 48 -17.11 -21.81 -3.94
C ARG A 48 -17.27 -21.94 -2.43
N LEU A 49 -17.49 -20.80 -1.78
CA LEU A 49 -17.58 -20.66 -0.32
C LEU A 49 -19.04 -20.47 0.11
N HIS A 50 -19.50 -21.31 1.02
CA HIS A 50 -20.81 -21.24 1.67
C HIS A 50 -20.63 -20.85 3.14
N LYS A 51 -21.24 -19.75 3.57
CA LYS A 51 -21.13 -19.21 4.94
C LYS A 51 -22.24 -19.71 5.88
N GLY A 52 -23.09 -20.62 5.42
CA GLY A 52 -24.26 -21.14 6.12
C GLY A 52 -25.35 -21.56 5.12
N PRO A 53 -26.41 -22.25 5.58
CA PRO A 53 -27.47 -22.79 4.71
C PRO A 53 -28.22 -21.72 3.93
N ASP A 54 -28.43 -20.54 4.52
CA ASP A 54 -29.26 -19.47 3.93
C ASP A 54 -28.45 -18.39 3.19
N THR A 55 -27.15 -18.60 3.01
CA THR A 55 -26.26 -17.60 2.40
C THR A 55 -25.92 -17.95 0.95
N VAL A 56 -26.01 -16.96 0.06
CA VAL A 56 -25.59 -17.11 -1.33
C VAL A 56 -24.09 -17.41 -1.37
N ALA A 57 -23.72 -18.48 -2.07
CA ALA A 57 -22.34 -18.91 -2.20
C ALA A 57 -21.51 -17.88 -2.98
N ILE A 58 -20.29 -17.63 -2.52
CA ILE A 58 -19.34 -16.73 -3.17
C ILE A 58 -18.35 -17.59 -3.95
N THR A 59 -18.13 -17.26 -5.23
CA THR A 59 -17.10 -17.92 -6.04
C THR A 59 -15.87 -17.01 -6.13
N LEU A 60 -14.70 -17.56 -5.86
CA LEU A 60 -13.42 -16.85 -5.87
C LEU A 60 -12.33 -17.73 -6.49
N SER A 61 -11.26 -17.10 -6.96
CA SER A 61 -10.10 -17.77 -7.53
C SER A 61 -8.91 -17.56 -6.61
N ILE A 62 -8.22 -18.64 -6.23
CA ILE A 62 -6.98 -18.62 -5.46
C ILE A 62 -5.86 -19.13 -6.37
N LEU A 63 -4.72 -18.44 -6.35
CA LEU A 63 -3.53 -18.85 -7.08
C LEU A 63 -2.44 -19.26 -6.08
N SER A 64 -1.77 -20.38 -6.32
CA SER A 64 -0.60 -20.84 -5.57
C SER A 64 0.58 -21.06 -6.50
N THR A 65 1.71 -20.44 -6.17
CA THR A 65 3.01 -20.71 -6.80
C THR A 65 3.78 -21.79 -6.05
N ASP A 66 3.28 -22.25 -4.91
CA ASP A 66 3.89 -23.29 -4.11
C ASP A 66 3.31 -24.64 -4.54
N ALA A 67 4.13 -25.43 -5.23
CA ALA A 67 3.75 -26.73 -5.76
C ALA A 67 3.72 -27.84 -4.69
N ASP A 68 4.38 -27.63 -3.55
CA ASP A 68 4.44 -28.61 -2.46
C ASP A 68 3.26 -28.44 -1.49
N LEU A 69 2.60 -27.28 -1.50
CA LEU A 69 1.48 -26.98 -0.64
C LEU A 69 0.20 -27.66 -1.14
N SER A 70 -0.47 -28.43 -0.27
CA SER A 70 -1.73 -29.07 -0.64
C SER A 70 -2.81 -28.03 -0.95
N ALA A 71 -3.74 -28.36 -1.87
CA ALA A 71 -4.85 -27.46 -2.20
C ALA A 71 -5.67 -27.07 -0.95
N THR A 72 -5.87 -28.02 -0.02
CA THR A 72 -6.56 -27.77 1.25
C THR A 72 -5.83 -26.75 2.10
N ASP A 73 -4.51 -26.86 2.23
CA ASP A 73 -3.71 -25.94 3.02
C ASP A 73 -3.62 -24.57 2.37
N ALA A 74 -3.44 -24.50 1.06
CA ALA A 74 -3.42 -23.25 0.29
C ALA A 74 -4.75 -22.48 0.43
N ILE A 75 -5.88 -23.17 0.24
CA ILE A 75 -7.23 -22.59 0.38
C ILE A 75 -7.47 -22.17 1.84
N THR A 76 -7.12 -23.03 2.80
CA THR A 76 -7.32 -22.74 4.23
C THR A 76 -6.48 -21.55 4.68
N ALA A 77 -5.21 -21.47 4.27
CA ALA A 77 -4.34 -20.34 4.56
C ALA A 77 -4.93 -19.03 4.02
N MET A 78 -5.43 -19.04 2.79
CA MET A 78 -6.06 -17.86 2.19
C MET A 78 -7.35 -17.45 2.93
N LEU A 79 -8.23 -18.40 3.24
CA LEU A 79 -9.52 -18.14 3.93
C LEU A 79 -9.37 -17.86 5.44
N THR A 80 -8.20 -18.09 6.01
CA THR A 80 -7.88 -17.78 7.42
C THR A 80 -6.94 -16.59 7.57
N ARG A 81 -6.39 -16.07 6.45
CA ARG A 81 -5.51 -14.89 6.39
C ARG A 81 -6.04 -13.68 7.15
N TRP A 82 -7.35 -13.44 7.12
CA TRP A 82 -7.96 -12.29 7.81
C TRP A 82 -7.64 -12.25 9.32
N VAL A 83 -7.45 -13.41 9.96
CA VAL A 83 -7.05 -13.46 11.38
C VAL A 83 -5.63 -12.91 11.57
N GLN A 84 -4.72 -13.22 10.64
CA GLN A 84 -3.35 -12.68 10.66
C GLN A 84 -3.35 -11.17 10.42
N GLU A 85 -4.13 -10.68 9.46
CA GLU A 85 -4.26 -9.24 9.18
C GLU A 85 -4.85 -8.49 10.37
N ASN A 86 -5.87 -9.04 11.02
CA ASN A 86 -6.41 -8.46 12.25
C ASN A 86 -5.38 -8.44 13.38
N ASN A 87 -4.51 -9.45 13.48
CA ASN A 87 -3.45 -9.44 14.49
C ASN A 87 -2.42 -8.33 14.22
N ILE A 88 -2.09 -8.06 12.95
CA ILE A 88 -1.24 -6.92 12.58
C ILE A 88 -1.93 -5.60 12.96
N GLY A 89 -3.22 -5.46 12.65
CA GLY A 89 -4.03 -4.31 13.07
C GLY A 89 -4.03 -4.12 14.59
N TYR A 90 -4.14 -5.22 15.34
CA TYR A 90 -4.05 -5.22 16.80
C TYR A 90 -2.68 -4.77 17.31
N LEU A 91 -1.59 -5.30 16.74
CA LEU A 91 -0.22 -4.89 17.06
C LEU A 91 0.03 -3.41 16.80
N ILE A 92 -0.52 -2.87 15.71
CA ILE A 92 -0.47 -1.45 15.40
C ILE A 92 -1.23 -0.65 16.45
N GLN A 93 -2.51 -0.98 16.68
CA GLN A 93 -3.40 -0.19 17.53
C GLN A 93 -3.02 -0.23 19.02
N HIS A 94 -2.49 -1.35 19.51
CA HIS A 94 -2.30 -1.57 20.95
C HIS A 94 -0.85 -1.72 21.38
N HIS A 95 0.05 -2.01 20.43
CA HIS A 95 1.48 -2.12 20.71
C HIS A 95 2.32 -1.09 19.93
N GLY A 96 1.73 -0.30 19.02
CA GLY A 96 2.46 0.75 18.31
C GLY A 96 3.58 0.22 17.42
N ILE A 97 3.44 -1.00 16.88
CA ILE A 97 4.53 -1.64 16.11
C ILE A 97 4.92 -0.87 14.84
N ASN A 98 4.05 0.02 14.34
CA ASN A 98 4.32 0.89 13.20
C ASN A 98 4.81 2.29 13.60
N GLU A 99 4.92 2.60 14.89
CA GLU A 99 5.36 3.93 15.34
C GLU A 99 6.86 4.12 15.08
N ILE A 100 7.21 5.35 14.71
CA ILE A 100 8.59 5.81 14.59
C ILE A 100 9.15 5.96 16.00
N THR A 101 10.15 5.15 16.34
CA THR A 101 10.81 5.20 17.64
C THR A 101 11.91 6.26 17.70
N SER A 102 12.52 6.59 16.57
CA SER A 102 13.61 7.56 16.53
C SER A 102 13.78 8.13 15.12
N TYR A 103 14.15 9.42 15.06
CA TYR A 103 14.62 10.11 13.85
C TYR A 103 16.15 10.19 13.79
N LYS A 104 16.85 9.49 14.70
CA LYS A 104 18.31 9.43 14.66
C LYS A 104 18.76 8.83 13.34
N HIS A 105 19.83 9.38 12.82
CA HIS A 105 20.46 8.99 11.58
C HIS A 105 21.97 8.98 11.79
N TYR A 106 22.68 8.35 10.86
CA TYR A 106 24.12 8.39 10.74
C TYR A 106 24.47 8.70 9.30
N THR A 107 25.56 9.42 9.08
CA THR A 107 26.11 9.58 7.73
C THR A 107 26.57 8.22 7.20
N TYR A 108 26.66 8.05 5.87
CA TYR A 108 27.19 6.81 5.31
C TYR A 108 28.66 6.56 5.67
N GLU A 109 29.43 7.60 6.00
CA GLU A 109 30.80 7.49 6.51
C GLU A 109 30.82 6.77 7.86
N GLN A 110 30.00 7.23 8.80
CA GLN A 110 29.85 6.63 10.12
C GLN A 110 29.27 5.20 10.02
N ALA A 111 28.35 4.98 9.09
CA ALA A 111 27.74 3.67 8.89
C ALA A 111 28.72 2.65 8.29
N ALA A 112 29.58 3.06 7.35
CA ALA A 112 30.61 2.19 6.78
C ALA A 112 31.57 1.69 7.85
N GLU A 113 32.03 2.58 8.74
CA GLU A 113 32.93 2.23 9.85
C GLU A 113 32.24 1.34 10.90
N LYS A 114 31.03 1.71 11.35
CA LYS A 114 30.35 1.02 12.46
C LYS A 114 29.69 -0.30 12.09
N LEU A 115 29.13 -0.40 10.88
CA LEU A 115 28.27 -1.52 10.48
C LEU A 115 28.96 -2.49 9.51
N LYS A 116 30.22 -2.24 9.14
CA LYS A 116 30.98 -3.06 8.18
C LYS A 116 30.15 -3.37 6.94
N LEU A 117 29.61 -2.32 6.32
CA LEU A 117 28.74 -2.48 5.16
C LEU A 117 29.56 -2.97 3.97
N ASP A 118 29.08 -4.04 3.33
CA ASP A 118 29.66 -4.51 2.07
C ASP A 118 29.41 -3.46 0.99
N ASP A 119 30.49 -2.98 0.39
CA ASP A 119 30.43 -2.10 -0.77
C ASP A 119 30.45 -2.91 -2.07
N TYR A 120 29.76 -2.41 -3.07
CA TYR A 120 29.70 -3.03 -4.39
C TYR A 120 29.41 -1.99 -5.47
N LEU A 121 29.79 -2.33 -6.71
CA LEU A 121 29.54 -1.50 -7.87
C LEU A 121 28.05 -1.47 -8.22
N THR A 122 27.49 -0.28 -8.29
CA THR A 122 26.13 -0.01 -8.77
C THR A 122 26.17 0.82 -10.05
N ASP A 123 25.12 0.73 -10.86
CA ASP A 123 24.92 1.66 -11.97
C ASP A 123 24.82 3.09 -11.42
N ASN A 124 25.51 4.03 -12.06
CA ASN A 124 25.58 5.42 -11.61
C ASN A 124 24.19 6.08 -11.65
N PRO A 125 23.60 6.44 -10.49
CA PRO A 125 22.28 7.06 -10.46
C PRO A 125 22.25 8.44 -11.12
N THR A 126 23.35 9.20 -11.05
CA THR A 126 23.48 10.51 -11.69
C THR A 126 23.45 10.37 -13.21
N LEU A 127 24.22 9.42 -13.76
CA LEU A 127 24.17 9.10 -15.19
C LEU A 127 22.75 8.67 -15.63
N ARG A 128 22.08 7.82 -14.85
CA ARG A 128 20.71 7.38 -15.13
C ARG A 128 19.73 8.56 -15.16
N GLN A 129 19.87 9.51 -14.24
CA GLN A 129 19.07 10.73 -14.23
C GLN A 129 19.32 11.58 -15.48
N LEU A 130 20.58 11.83 -15.85
CA LEU A 130 20.95 12.58 -17.05
C LEU A 130 20.38 11.95 -18.32
N VAL A 131 20.52 10.63 -18.48
CA VAL A 131 19.97 9.89 -19.63
C VAL A 131 18.44 9.99 -19.67
N THR A 132 17.78 9.90 -18.51
CA THR A 132 16.32 10.01 -18.42
C THR A 132 15.84 11.43 -18.79
N GLN A 133 16.50 12.47 -18.28
CA GLN A 133 16.18 13.86 -18.63
C GLN A 133 16.42 14.12 -20.12
N LYS A 134 17.54 13.65 -20.67
CA LYS A 134 17.84 13.73 -22.11
C LYS A 134 16.76 13.08 -22.96
N LEU A 135 16.27 11.90 -22.56
CA LEU A 135 15.17 11.21 -23.25
C LEU A 135 13.87 12.03 -23.20
N GLN A 136 13.54 12.62 -22.05
CA GLN A 136 12.36 13.48 -21.92
C GLN A 136 12.44 14.71 -22.84
N LEU A 137 13.60 15.36 -22.95
CA LEU A 137 13.80 16.50 -23.86
C LEU A 137 13.73 16.06 -25.33
N ARG A 138 14.31 14.90 -25.69
CA ARG A 138 14.21 14.32 -27.03
C ARG A 138 12.75 14.05 -27.42
N ASN A 139 11.94 13.52 -26.50
CA ASN A 139 10.51 13.28 -26.72
C ASN A 139 9.75 14.60 -26.90
N LYS A 140 10.01 15.62 -26.07
CA LYS A 140 9.41 16.96 -26.23
C LYS A 140 9.77 17.56 -27.59
N ARG A 141 11.02 17.44 -28.02
CA ARG A 141 11.48 17.89 -29.33
C ARG A 141 10.76 17.16 -30.47
N ALA A 142 10.61 15.83 -30.36
CA ALA A 142 9.91 15.03 -31.36
C ALA A 142 8.44 15.46 -31.51
N ILE A 143 7.73 15.65 -30.40
CA ILE A 143 6.34 16.14 -30.40
C ILE A 143 6.25 17.51 -31.09
N LEU A 144 7.18 18.43 -30.82
CA LEU A 144 7.18 19.74 -31.49
C LEU A 144 7.44 19.65 -32.99
N LYS A 145 8.21 18.68 -33.46
CA LYS A 145 8.41 18.44 -34.90
C LYS A 145 7.13 17.88 -35.54
N MET A 146 6.47 16.92 -34.90
CA MET A 146 5.18 16.39 -35.35
C MET A 146 4.11 17.48 -35.40
N ASP A 147 4.02 18.33 -34.37
CA ASP A 147 3.11 19.50 -34.37
C ASP A 147 3.34 20.43 -35.58
N ILE A 148 4.58 20.60 -36.02
CA ILE A 148 4.90 21.42 -37.19
C ILE A 148 4.40 20.72 -38.46
N GLU A 149 4.67 19.43 -38.59
CA GLU A 149 4.25 18.61 -39.75
C GLU A 149 2.71 18.56 -39.87
N ASP A 150 2.00 18.27 -38.78
CA ASP A 150 0.54 18.27 -38.72
C ASP A 150 -0.03 19.63 -39.08
N ARG A 151 0.63 20.71 -38.62
CA ARG A 151 0.22 22.08 -38.94
C ARG A 151 0.41 22.39 -40.42
N ILE A 152 1.52 21.97 -41.02
CA ILE A 152 1.80 22.12 -42.45
C ILE A 152 0.71 21.42 -43.26
N GLU A 153 0.36 20.20 -42.89
CA GLU A 153 -0.67 19.43 -43.58
C GLU A 153 -2.06 20.08 -43.45
N SER A 154 -2.42 20.50 -42.23
CA SER A 154 -3.70 21.19 -41.98
C SER A 154 -3.79 22.52 -42.71
N ASP A 155 -2.74 23.33 -42.73
CA ASP A 155 -2.74 24.63 -43.39
C ASP A 155 -2.79 24.45 -44.92
N LYS A 156 -2.07 23.45 -45.50
CA LYS A 156 -2.19 23.08 -46.93
C LYS A 156 -3.60 22.64 -47.31
N ALA A 157 -4.22 21.78 -46.50
CA ALA A 157 -5.59 21.32 -46.74
C ALA A 157 -6.61 22.48 -46.65
N ALA A 158 -6.43 23.41 -45.71
CA ALA A 158 -7.26 24.59 -45.58
C ALA A 158 -7.09 25.55 -46.77
N GLU A 159 -5.86 25.76 -47.24
CA GLU A 159 -5.58 26.56 -48.44
C GLU A 159 -6.28 25.98 -49.67
N GLN A 160 -6.19 24.67 -49.90
CA GLN A 160 -6.88 23.98 -51.00
C GLN A 160 -8.40 24.15 -50.91
N ARG A 161 -9.00 23.98 -49.72
CA ARG A 161 -10.45 24.20 -49.51
C ARG A 161 -10.85 25.63 -49.82
N HIS A 162 -10.13 26.61 -49.29
CA HIS A 162 -10.43 28.02 -49.50
C HIS A 162 -10.21 28.49 -50.94
N GLN A 163 -9.26 27.88 -51.67
CA GLN A 163 -9.10 28.09 -53.11
C GLN A 163 -10.31 27.53 -53.87
N GLY A 164 -10.72 26.29 -53.59
CA GLY A 164 -11.92 25.69 -54.19
C GLY A 164 -13.22 26.47 -53.92
N GLU A 165 -13.41 26.94 -52.68
CA GLU A 165 -14.54 27.80 -52.30
C GLU A 165 -14.53 29.15 -53.04
N CYS A 166 -13.36 29.75 -53.24
CA CYS A 166 -13.22 30.97 -54.04
C CYS A 166 -13.64 30.75 -55.49
N GLU A 167 -13.18 29.65 -56.10
CA GLU A 167 -13.53 29.29 -57.47
C GLU A 167 -15.04 29.03 -57.64
N GLU A 168 -15.67 28.36 -56.67
CA GLU A 168 -17.11 28.09 -56.68
C GLU A 168 -17.93 29.38 -56.51
N LEU A 169 -17.50 30.27 -55.62
CA LEU A 169 -18.12 31.59 -55.46
C LEU A 169 -17.97 32.44 -56.73
N ASP A 170 -16.83 32.35 -57.42
CA ASP A 170 -16.62 33.03 -58.70
C ASP A 170 -17.53 32.50 -59.82
N ARG A 171 -17.82 31.20 -59.83
CA ARG A 171 -18.84 30.62 -60.73
C ARG A 171 -20.25 31.14 -60.38
N LYS A 172 -20.63 31.14 -59.10
CA LYS A 172 -21.94 31.62 -58.62
C LYS A 172 -22.16 33.12 -58.87
N ILE A 173 -21.12 33.94 -58.73
CA ILE A 173 -21.18 35.38 -59.03
C ILE A 173 -21.45 35.64 -60.52
N LYS A 174 -20.94 34.79 -61.44
CA LYS A 174 -21.16 34.92 -62.89
C LYS A 174 -22.56 34.50 -63.33
N THR A 175 -23.18 33.55 -62.65
CA THR A 175 -24.47 32.96 -63.05
C THR A 175 -25.69 33.60 -62.36
N THR A 176 -25.50 34.37 -61.28
CA THR A 176 -26.61 34.96 -60.51
C THR A 176 -27.05 36.31 -61.13
N PRO A 177 -28.35 36.50 -61.44
CA PRO A 177 -28.85 37.76 -62.03
C PRO A 177 -29.20 38.85 -60.98
N ASP A 178 -29.42 38.47 -59.71
CA ASP A 178 -29.79 39.41 -58.64
C ASP A 178 -28.57 40.18 -58.07
N LYS A 179 -28.61 41.51 -58.16
CA LYS A 179 -27.57 42.42 -57.67
C LYS A 179 -27.36 42.35 -56.15
N MET A 180 -28.41 42.10 -55.36
CA MET A 180 -28.30 41.99 -53.89
C MET A 180 -27.48 40.75 -53.52
N LEU A 181 -27.82 39.59 -54.09
CA LEU A 181 -27.08 38.34 -53.88
C LEU A 181 -25.63 38.42 -54.37
N ILE A 182 -25.35 39.05 -55.50
CA ILE A 182 -23.97 39.25 -56.00
C ILE A 182 -23.13 40.03 -54.98
N LYS A 183 -23.70 41.06 -54.33
CA LYS A 183 -23.01 41.86 -53.31
C LYS A 183 -22.65 41.01 -52.09
N GLU A 184 -23.54 40.13 -51.65
CA GLU A 184 -23.28 39.19 -50.55
C GLU A 184 -22.22 38.15 -50.91
N LEU A 185 -22.29 37.57 -52.12
CA LEU A 185 -21.30 36.59 -52.61
C LEU A 185 -19.91 37.22 -52.73
N LYS A 186 -19.80 38.47 -53.21
CA LYS A 186 -18.54 39.22 -53.24
C LYS A 186 -17.99 39.49 -51.83
N LYS A 187 -18.86 39.78 -50.86
CA LYS A 187 -18.45 39.96 -49.45
C LYS A 187 -17.91 38.66 -48.86
N LYS A 188 -18.55 37.52 -49.13
CA LYS A 188 -18.08 36.18 -48.73
C LYS A 188 -16.73 35.83 -49.38
N ARG A 189 -16.57 36.07 -50.69
CA ARG A 189 -15.31 35.89 -51.41
C ARG A 189 -14.18 36.75 -50.81
N SER A 190 -14.44 38.03 -50.57
CA SER A 190 -13.46 38.94 -49.96
C SER A 190 -13.00 38.46 -48.58
N SER A 191 -13.93 37.94 -47.76
CA SER A 191 -13.61 37.34 -46.46
C SER A 191 -12.70 36.11 -46.58
N ILE A 192 -12.96 35.20 -47.53
CA ILE A 192 -12.11 34.02 -47.76
C ILE A 192 -10.74 34.43 -48.31
N HIS A 193 -10.70 35.39 -49.23
CA HIS A 193 -9.45 35.91 -49.78
C HIS A 193 -8.59 36.62 -48.72
N ALA A 194 -9.22 37.30 -47.76
CA ALA A 194 -8.52 37.87 -46.61
C ALA A 194 -7.94 36.79 -45.68
N LYS A 195 -8.64 35.66 -45.52
CA LYS A 195 -8.12 34.49 -44.79
C LYS A 195 -6.90 33.90 -45.49
N LEU A 196 -6.98 33.62 -46.79
CA LEU A 196 -5.87 33.13 -47.62
C LEU A 196 -4.65 34.05 -47.55
N LYS A 197 -4.85 35.37 -47.61
CA LYS A 197 -3.75 36.35 -47.51
C LYS A 197 -3.11 36.40 -46.12
N GLY A 198 -3.86 36.05 -45.07
CA GLY A 198 -3.41 36.04 -43.68
C GLY A 198 -2.69 34.76 -43.24
N THR A 199 -2.89 33.64 -43.95
CA THR A 199 -2.31 32.33 -43.61
C THR A 199 -0.78 32.32 -43.54
N PRO A 200 -0.03 32.87 -44.53
CA PRO A 200 1.43 32.82 -44.52
C PRO A 200 2.06 33.52 -43.32
N ARG A 201 1.51 34.67 -42.91
CA ARG A 201 2.02 35.45 -41.76
C ARG A 201 1.77 34.74 -40.43
N ARG A 202 0.61 34.07 -40.29
CA ARG A 202 0.29 33.28 -39.09
C ARG A 202 1.19 32.05 -39.00
N TYR A 203 1.37 31.36 -40.12
CA TYR A 203 2.26 30.19 -40.23
C TYR A 203 3.71 30.56 -39.90
N GLN A 204 4.23 31.65 -40.47
CA GLN A 204 5.60 32.08 -40.19
C GLN A 204 5.82 32.42 -38.71
N LYS A 205 4.84 33.06 -38.05
CA LYS A 205 4.89 33.33 -36.60
C LYS A 205 4.81 32.06 -35.74
N PHE A 206 4.04 31.06 -36.18
CA PHE A 206 3.98 29.76 -35.51
C PHE A 206 5.30 29.01 -35.65
N LEU A 207 5.85 28.94 -36.86
CA LEU A 207 7.11 28.30 -37.17
C LEU A 207 8.27 28.90 -36.38
N THR A 208 8.45 30.22 -36.41
CA THR A 208 9.57 30.86 -35.70
C THR A 208 9.53 30.53 -34.21
N LYS A 209 8.35 30.60 -33.59
CA LYS A 209 8.18 30.26 -32.17
C LYS A 209 8.46 28.78 -31.86
N LYS A 210 8.12 27.86 -32.77
CA LYS A 210 8.35 26.42 -32.59
C LYS A 210 9.80 26.04 -32.85
N ILE A 211 10.43 26.63 -33.86
CA ILE A 211 11.85 26.46 -34.19
C ILE A 211 12.72 26.96 -33.04
N GLU A 212 12.44 28.16 -32.51
CA GLU A 212 13.16 28.70 -31.35
C GLU A 212 13.13 27.75 -30.15
N LYS A 213 11.96 27.16 -29.85
CA LYS A 213 11.82 26.15 -28.80
C LYS A 213 12.60 24.86 -29.10
N ILE A 214 12.64 24.43 -30.36
CA ILE A 214 13.41 23.24 -30.77
C ILE A 214 14.90 23.51 -30.56
N THR A 215 15.41 24.68 -30.97
CA THR A 215 16.81 25.07 -30.78
C THR A 215 17.18 25.11 -29.29
N GLN A 216 16.33 25.71 -28.44
CA GLN A 216 16.54 25.70 -26.99
C GLN A 216 16.59 24.27 -26.40
N LEU A 217 15.72 23.38 -26.88
CA LEU A 217 15.75 21.97 -26.45
C LEU A 217 17.01 21.25 -26.94
N GLU A 218 17.50 21.56 -28.14
CA GLU A 218 18.72 20.97 -28.69
C GLU A 218 19.97 21.40 -27.91
N GLU A 219 20.08 22.68 -27.55
CA GLU A 219 21.12 23.18 -26.66
C GLU A 219 21.10 22.46 -25.30
N GLN A 220 19.93 22.30 -24.69
CA GLN A 220 19.79 21.57 -23.42
C GLN A 220 20.15 20.09 -23.55
N ILE A 221 19.77 19.44 -24.65
CA ILE A 221 20.13 18.04 -24.92
C ILE A 221 21.65 17.91 -25.04
N GLN A 222 22.31 18.85 -25.72
CA GLN A 222 23.76 18.83 -25.91
C GLN A 222 24.52 19.02 -24.59
N VAL A 223 24.05 19.93 -23.73
CA VAL A 223 24.61 20.10 -22.37
C VAL A 223 24.51 18.80 -21.57
N LEU A 224 23.34 18.15 -21.56
CA LEU A 224 23.15 16.88 -20.85
C LEU A 224 23.99 15.74 -21.45
N GLU A 225 24.27 15.77 -22.76
CA GLU A 225 25.11 14.78 -23.43
C GLU A 225 26.57 14.90 -22.99
N VAL A 226 27.12 16.11 -22.97
CA VAL A 226 28.49 16.37 -22.46
C VAL A 226 28.61 15.98 -20.99
N GLN A 227 27.60 16.31 -20.16
CA GLN A 227 27.58 15.90 -18.75
C GLN A 227 27.54 14.38 -18.58
N ALA A 228 26.74 13.68 -19.39
CA ALA A 228 26.62 12.22 -19.31
C ALA A 228 27.89 11.50 -19.79
N GLU A 229 28.64 12.06 -20.75
CA GLU A 229 29.92 11.51 -21.22
C GLU A 229 31.02 11.60 -20.15
N GLY A 230 30.97 12.61 -19.29
CA GLY A 230 31.91 12.78 -18.17
C GLY A 230 31.65 11.86 -16.98
N GLU A 231 30.50 11.18 -16.92
CA GLU A 231 30.08 10.36 -15.78
C GLU A 231 30.42 8.87 -15.99
N PRO A 232 31.01 8.18 -14.99
CA PRO A 232 31.29 6.76 -15.08
C PRO A 232 29.99 5.93 -15.11
N LYS A 233 30.01 4.80 -15.82
CA LYS A 233 28.84 3.88 -15.90
C LYS A 233 28.51 3.23 -14.56
N LYS A 234 29.54 2.85 -13.81
CA LYS A 234 29.43 2.21 -12.50
C LYS A 234 30.22 3.01 -11.47
N VAL A 235 29.66 3.09 -10.27
CA VAL A 235 30.27 3.77 -9.12
C VAL A 235 30.19 2.85 -7.90
N GLN A 236 31.12 3.02 -6.97
CA GLN A 236 31.02 2.38 -5.66
C GLN A 236 29.82 2.96 -4.91
N ARG A 237 28.96 2.10 -4.38
CA ARG A 237 27.68 2.52 -3.82
C ARG A 237 27.89 3.37 -2.56
N ILE A 238 28.77 2.95 -1.65
CA ILE A 238 28.98 3.68 -0.40
C ILE A 238 29.65 5.02 -0.66
N GLU A 239 30.71 5.06 -1.47
CA GLU A 239 31.39 6.31 -1.86
C GLU A 239 30.42 7.29 -2.54
N TYR A 240 29.56 6.80 -3.45
CA TYR A 240 28.53 7.62 -4.07
C TYR A 240 27.59 8.23 -3.02
N LEU A 241 27.12 7.45 -2.06
CA LEU A 241 26.21 7.92 -1.02
C LEU A 241 26.88 8.92 -0.07
N ILE A 242 28.16 8.71 0.26
CA ILE A 242 28.98 9.65 1.03
C ILE A 242 29.14 10.96 0.25
N SER A 243 29.53 10.89 -1.03
CA SER A 243 29.76 12.08 -1.87
C SER A 243 28.54 12.96 -2.07
N LYS A 244 27.33 12.37 -1.94
CA LYS A 244 26.04 13.08 -2.03
C LYS A 244 25.48 13.49 -0.66
N GLU A 245 26.25 13.32 0.42
CA GLU A 245 25.85 13.65 1.78
C GLU A 245 24.52 12.98 2.19
N TYR A 246 24.30 11.76 1.73
CA TYR A 246 23.14 11.01 2.17
C TYR A 246 23.32 10.51 3.61
N ASP A 247 22.18 10.45 4.31
CA ASP A 247 22.10 9.86 5.63
C ASP A 247 21.36 8.53 5.60
N ARG A 248 21.69 7.69 6.58
CA ARG A 248 20.98 6.44 6.85
C ARG A 248 20.26 6.54 8.19
N LEU A 249 18.98 6.16 8.20
CA LEU A 249 18.20 6.06 9.42
C LEU A 249 18.79 5.02 10.37
N ASN A 250 18.84 5.36 11.65
CA ASN A 250 19.24 4.47 12.72
C ASN A 250 18.04 3.61 13.17
N PHE A 251 17.98 2.37 12.69
CA PHE A 251 16.93 1.43 13.08
C PHE A 251 17.18 0.72 14.42
N GLY A 252 18.33 0.91 15.08
CA GLY A 252 18.65 0.25 16.35
C GLY A 252 17.60 0.49 17.45
N PRO A 253 17.24 1.75 17.76
CA PRO A 253 16.17 2.07 18.71
C PRO A 253 14.83 1.42 18.33
N LYS A 254 14.50 1.40 17.03
CA LYS A 254 13.27 0.79 16.52
C LYS A 254 13.26 -0.72 16.76
N ALA A 255 14.35 -1.41 16.44
CA ALA A 255 14.48 -2.84 16.66
C ALA A 255 14.33 -3.21 18.16
N CYS A 256 14.97 -2.43 19.05
CA CYS A 256 14.85 -2.63 20.50
C CYS A 256 13.40 -2.43 20.98
N MET A 257 12.75 -1.33 20.57
CA MET A 257 11.37 -1.07 20.96
C MET A 257 10.39 -2.09 20.38
N ASP A 258 10.62 -2.56 19.16
CA ASP A 258 9.78 -3.59 18.55
C ASP A 258 9.93 -4.92 19.28
N ALA A 259 11.14 -5.27 19.73
CA ALA A 259 11.34 -6.45 20.60
C ALA A 259 10.55 -6.34 21.91
N ILE A 260 10.57 -5.16 22.56
CA ILE A 260 9.78 -4.91 23.79
C ILE A 260 8.28 -5.01 23.50
N ARG A 261 7.81 -4.43 22.40
CA ARG A 261 6.40 -4.46 21.97
C ARG A 261 5.92 -5.88 21.69
N LEU A 262 6.73 -6.67 20.97
CA LEU A 262 6.46 -8.07 20.70
C LEU A 262 6.46 -8.92 21.98
N LEU A 263 7.37 -8.65 22.92
CA LEU A 263 7.34 -9.28 24.23
C LEU A 263 6.03 -8.97 24.97
N GLY A 264 5.61 -7.70 24.98
CA GLY A 264 4.33 -7.31 25.56
C GLY A 264 3.13 -8.00 24.90
N HIS A 265 3.14 -8.15 23.57
CA HIS A 265 2.11 -8.90 22.84
C HIS A 265 2.12 -10.39 23.23
N ASN A 266 3.28 -11.02 23.34
CA ASN A 266 3.41 -12.42 23.73
C ASN A 266 2.90 -12.66 25.16
N ILE A 267 3.18 -11.73 26.09
CA ILE A 267 2.65 -11.78 27.46
C ILE A 267 1.12 -11.67 27.44
N HIS A 268 0.57 -10.71 26.69
CA HIS A 268 -0.89 -10.57 26.54
C HIS A 268 -1.51 -11.85 25.97
N ARG A 269 -0.92 -12.40 24.90
CA ARG A 269 -1.39 -13.64 24.26
C ARG A 269 -1.36 -14.83 25.21
N TYR A 270 -0.28 -15.00 25.97
CA TYR A 270 -0.12 -16.07 26.96
C TYR A 270 -1.20 -16.04 28.04
N LEU A 271 -1.54 -14.85 28.54
CA LEU A 271 -2.61 -14.66 29.53
C LEU A 271 -3.99 -14.86 28.91
N HIS A 272 -4.19 -14.29 27.72
CA HIS A 272 -5.44 -14.35 27.00
C HIS A 272 -5.83 -15.77 26.61
N ASP A 273 -4.88 -16.62 26.22
CA ASP A 273 -5.17 -18.02 25.86
C ASP A 273 -5.62 -18.88 27.05
N ARG A 274 -5.26 -18.49 28.29
CA ARG A 274 -5.79 -19.09 29.52
C ARG A 274 -7.13 -18.49 29.94
N PHE A 275 -7.29 -17.18 29.76
CA PHE A 275 -8.50 -16.47 30.14
C PHE A 275 -9.70 -16.81 29.24
N ARG A 276 -9.48 -16.90 27.93
CA ARG A 276 -10.54 -17.06 26.94
C ARG A 276 -11.43 -18.29 27.20
N PRO A 277 -10.88 -19.50 27.50
CA PRO A 277 -11.71 -20.65 27.86
C PRO A 277 -12.57 -20.45 29.12
N LEU A 278 -12.09 -19.71 30.12
CA LEU A 278 -12.81 -19.47 31.37
C LEU A 278 -13.94 -18.44 31.18
N TYR A 279 -13.69 -17.41 30.39
CA TYR A 279 -14.63 -16.33 30.15
C TYR A 279 -15.70 -16.69 29.10
N ASP A 280 -15.30 -17.40 28.04
CA ASP A 280 -16.13 -17.87 26.93
C ASP A 280 -17.01 -16.78 26.28
N ASN A 281 -16.47 -15.56 26.16
CA ASN A 281 -17.06 -14.46 25.41
C ASN A 281 -15.97 -13.68 24.68
N TYR A 282 -15.91 -13.85 23.36
CA TYR A 282 -14.82 -13.38 22.51
C TYR A 282 -14.95 -11.91 22.08
N ARG A 283 -16.03 -11.23 22.49
CA ARG A 283 -16.29 -9.84 22.08
C ARG A 283 -15.38 -8.84 22.79
N ASN A 284 -15.09 -9.08 24.07
CA ASN A 284 -14.38 -8.15 24.95
C ASN A 284 -13.30 -8.79 25.82
N ASP A 285 -13.00 -10.08 25.62
CA ASP A 285 -11.97 -10.82 26.36
C ASP A 285 -10.59 -10.15 26.32
N HIS A 286 -10.12 -9.77 25.13
CA HIS A 286 -8.84 -9.10 24.92
C HIS A 286 -8.74 -7.77 25.67
N ARG A 287 -9.86 -7.05 25.79
CA ARG A 287 -9.95 -5.77 26.50
C ARG A 287 -9.84 -5.98 28.00
N ILE A 288 -10.52 -6.99 28.54
CA ILE A 288 -10.45 -7.33 29.98
C ILE A 288 -9.01 -7.67 30.37
N ILE A 289 -8.34 -8.51 29.58
CA ILE A 289 -6.94 -8.88 29.86
C ILE A 289 -6.00 -7.68 29.76
N ARG A 290 -6.20 -6.81 28.77
CA ARG A 290 -5.41 -5.59 28.67
C ARG A 290 -5.61 -4.68 29.89
N GLU A 291 -6.86 -4.48 30.31
CA GLU A 291 -7.19 -3.69 31.51
C GLU A 291 -6.59 -4.31 32.78
N LEU A 292 -6.54 -5.65 32.88
CA LEU A 292 -5.90 -6.35 34.00
C LEU A 292 -4.37 -6.15 34.02
N ILE A 293 -3.69 -6.29 32.88
CA ILE A 293 -2.23 -6.11 32.78
C ILE A 293 -1.82 -4.66 33.11
N GLN A 294 -2.68 -3.70 32.77
CA GLN A 294 -2.43 -2.27 32.95
C GLN A 294 -3.04 -1.72 34.25
N CYS A 295 -3.65 -2.56 35.09
CA CYS A 295 -4.30 -2.07 36.28
C CYS A 295 -3.28 -1.61 37.35
N PRO A 296 -3.62 -0.56 38.13
CA PRO A 296 -2.83 -0.23 39.30
C PRO A 296 -2.88 -1.36 40.32
N ALA A 297 -1.83 -1.47 41.13
CA ALA A 297 -1.73 -2.47 42.17
C ALA A 297 -1.03 -1.91 43.42
N PHE A 298 -1.43 -2.39 44.59
CA PHE A 298 -0.69 -2.19 45.83
C PHE A 298 0.21 -3.39 46.10
N LEU A 299 1.47 -3.12 46.42
CA LEU A 299 2.41 -4.12 46.90
C LEU A 299 2.47 -4.04 48.43
N LYS A 300 2.17 -5.15 49.09
CA LYS A 300 2.32 -5.31 50.54
C LYS A 300 3.35 -6.40 50.81
N GLU A 301 4.41 -6.05 51.51
CA GLU A 301 5.37 -7.01 52.01
C GLU A 301 4.92 -7.60 53.34
N THR A 302 5.04 -8.92 53.48
CA THR A 302 4.90 -9.63 54.75
C THR A 302 6.19 -10.41 55.03
N PRO A 303 6.37 -10.95 56.26
CA PRO A 303 7.50 -11.82 56.55
C PRO A 303 7.54 -13.07 55.66
N ALA A 304 6.37 -13.59 55.24
CA ALA A 304 6.25 -14.84 54.49
C ALA A 304 6.18 -14.66 52.96
N GLU A 305 5.56 -13.58 52.46
CA GLU A 305 5.28 -13.39 51.04
C GLU A 305 5.19 -11.91 50.63
N TYR A 306 5.27 -11.67 49.32
CA TYR A 306 4.87 -10.40 48.69
C TYR A 306 3.46 -10.53 48.15
N LEU A 307 2.55 -9.69 48.63
CA LEU A 307 1.16 -9.67 48.18
C LEU A 307 0.93 -8.48 47.24
N VAL A 308 0.50 -8.77 46.02
CA VAL A 308 0.15 -7.76 45.02
C VAL A 308 -1.36 -7.72 44.86
N ALA A 309 -1.97 -6.64 45.33
CA ALA A 309 -3.40 -6.41 45.28
C ALA A 309 -3.77 -5.57 44.05
N LEU A 310 -4.31 -6.21 43.02
CA LEU A 310 -4.68 -5.63 41.73
C LEU A 310 -6.01 -4.86 41.81
N ILE A 311 -6.09 -3.68 41.18
CA ILE A 311 -7.27 -2.80 41.21
C ILE A 311 -7.77 -2.48 39.78
N PRO A 312 -8.36 -3.46 39.09
CA PRO A 312 -8.92 -3.26 37.76
C PRO A 312 -10.16 -2.35 37.80
N ALA A 313 -10.25 -1.41 36.84
CA ALA A 313 -11.27 -0.36 36.84
C ALA A 313 -12.70 -0.85 36.50
N ARG A 314 -12.85 -1.96 35.78
CA ARG A 314 -14.15 -2.45 35.27
C ARG A 314 -14.32 -3.94 35.48
N LEU A 315 -14.55 -4.34 36.74
CA LEU A 315 -14.97 -5.71 37.04
C LEU A 315 -16.40 -5.73 37.59
N HIS A 316 -17.23 -6.59 36.99
CA HIS A 316 -18.60 -6.80 37.41
C HIS A 316 -18.93 -8.30 37.42
N GLY A 317 -19.62 -8.75 38.47
CA GLY A 317 -20.23 -10.08 38.57
C GLY A 317 -19.28 -11.22 38.19
N ARG A 318 -19.69 -12.02 37.19
CA ARG A 318 -18.98 -13.21 36.69
C ARG A 318 -17.51 -12.95 36.33
N THR A 319 -17.16 -11.75 35.85
CA THR A 319 -15.78 -11.46 35.43
C THR A 319 -14.80 -11.50 36.60
N ILE A 320 -15.22 -11.16 37.82
CA ILE A 320 -14.37 -11.22 39.02
C ILE A 320 -13.93 -12.66 39.26
N SER A 321 -14.90 -13.57 39.37
CA SER A 321 -14.63 -14.99 39.64
C SER A 321 -13.75 -15.63 38.56
N VAL A 322 -13.97 -15.27 37.30
CA VAL A 322 -13.14 -15.75 36.17
C VAL A 322 -11.70 -15.25 36.27
N ILE A 323 -11.48 -14.01 36.71
CA ILE A 323 -10.11 -13.47 36.89
C ILE A 323 -9.45 -14.06 38.13
N GLU A 324 -10.18 -14.28 39.22
CA GLU A 324 -9.65 -14.99 40.39
C GLU A 324 -9.21 -16.41 40.01
N GLU A 325 -10.02 -17.11 39.21
CA GLU A 325 -9.65 -18.41 38.68
C GLU A 325 -8.41 -18.34 37.77
N LEU A 326 -8.33 -17.35 36.88
CA LEU A 326 -7.14 -17.11 36.05
C LEU A 326 -5.89 -16.90 36.93
N ILE A 327 -5.98 -16.06 37.97
CA ILE A 327 -4.87 -15.77 38.88
C ILE A 327 -4.41 -17.05 39.59
N ASN A 328 -5.35 -17.89 40.04
CA ASN A 328 -5.03 -19.15 40.70
C ASN A 328 -4.35 -20.17 39.77
N GLN A 329 -4.55 -20.06 38.45
CA GLN A 329 -3.89 -20.89 37.45
C GLN A 329 -2.47 -20.40 37.08
N LEU A 330 -2.07 -19.20 37.52
CA LEU A 330 -0.74 -18.69 37.23
C LEU A 330 0.32 -19.43 38.07
N PRO A 331 1.50 -19.73 37.49
CA PRO A 331 2.57 -20.36 38.23
C PRO A 331 3.04 -19.43 39.37
N PRO A 332 3.45 -20.00 40.52
CA PRO A 332 3.99 -19.21 41.62
C PRO A 332 5.24 -18.47 41.16
N ILE A 333 5.33 -17.18 41.48
CA ILE A 333 6.47 -16.35 41.13
C ILE A 333 7.38 -16.28 42.35
N GLN A 334 8.62 -16.74 42.24
CA GLN A 334 9.62 -16.55 43.28
C GLN A 334 10.38 -15.24 43.04
N THR A 335 10.53 -14.46 44.11
CA THR A 335 11.36 -13.26 44.08
C THR A 335 12.83 -13.61 44.33
N ALA A 336 13.74 -12.69 43.99
CA ALA A 336 15.18 -12.88 44.23
C ALA A 336 15.53 -13.15 45.70
N ASN A 337 14.66 -12.70 46.63
CA ASN A 337 14.82 -12.89 48.07
C ASN A 337 14.22 -14.23 48.57
N GLY A 338 13.81 -15.12 47.66
CA GLY A 338 13.21 -16.43 47.99
C GLY A 338 11.76 -16.38 48.48
N LYS A 339 11.20 -15.18 48.73
CA LYS A 339 9.78 -15.03 49.10
C LYS A 339 8.89 -15.24 47.87
N PRO A 340 7.78 -16.00 47.98
CA PRO A 340 6.79 -16.08 46.92
C PRO A 340 6.07 -14.75 46.74
N LEU A 341 5.68 -14.47 45.50
CA LEU A 341 4.81 -13.36 45.13
C LEU A 341 3.44 -13.90 44.77
N ARG A 342 2.42 -13.41 45.48
CA ARG A 342 1.02 -13.78 45.31
C ARG A 342 0.24 -12.61 44.73
N LEU A 343 -0.58 -12.90 43.73
CA LEU A 343 -1.53 -11.94 43.16
C LEU A 343 -2.91 -12.14 43.80
N GLN A 344 -3.62 -11.04 44.06
CA GLN A 344 -5.02 -11.07 44.46
C GLN A 344 -5.78 -9.88 43.86
N LEU A 345 -7.08 -10.02 43.66
CA LEU A 345 -7.93 -8.89 43.30
C LEU A 345 -8.32 -8.12 44.56
N ASN A 346 -8.19 -6.80 44.51
CA ASN A 346 -8.78 -5.92 45.50
C ASN A 346 -10.12 -5.40 44.96
N THR A 347 -11.22 -6.01 45.40
CA THR A 347 -12.55 -5.56 44.98
C THR A 347 -13.04 -4.41 45.88
N PRO A 348 -13.78 -3.43 45.35
CA PRO A 348 -14.31 -2.31 46.14
C PRO A 348 -15.18 -2.74 47.34
N LEU A 349 -15.74 -3.96 47.32
CA LEU A 349 -16.51 -4.53 48.42
C LEU A 349 -15.64 -4.88 49.65
N GLN A 350 -14.33 -5.07 49.49
CA GLN A 350 -13.38 -5.26 50.59
C GLN A 350 -12.70 -3.95 51.02
N GLY A 351 -12.73 -2.92 50.17
CA GLY A 351 -12.05 -1.64 50.38
C GLY A 351 -12.67 -0.70 51.41
N VAL A 352 -13.79 -1.05 52.04
CA VAL A 352 -14.40 -0.26 53.13
C VAL A 352 -13.94 -0.74 54.52
N GLN A 353 -13.28 -1.90 54.63
CA GLN A 353 -12.84 -2.43 55.94
C GLN A 353 -11.32 -2.39 56.18
N SER A 354 -10.49 -2.10 55.18
CA SER A 354 -9.03 -2.01 55.35
C SER A 354 -8.47 -0.59 55.29
N ALA A 355 -9.35 0.42 55.36
CA ALA A 355 -8.99 1.83 55.48
C ALA A 355 -9.78 2.48 56.63
N ILE A 356 -9.71 1.85 57.81
CA ILE A 356 -9.86 2.48 59.14
C ILE A 356 -8.80 1.85 60.04
#